data_AF-F3AJB2-F1
#
_entry.id   AF-F3AJB2-F1
#
_cell.length_a   1.000
_cell.length_b   1.000
_cell.length_c   1.000
_cell.angle_alpha   90.00
_cell.angle_beta   90.00
_cell.angle_gamma   90.00
#
_symmetry.space_group_name_H-M   'P 1'
#
loop_
_entity.id
_entity.type
_entity.pdbx_description
1 polymer ?
#
loop_
_entity_poly.entity_id
_entity_poly.type
_entity_poly.pdbx_seq_one_letter_code
_entity_poly.pdbx_strand_id
1 'polypeptide(L)'
;MNENTREIYHFLLSETDFLKEAGKSIEKKAEGFLKKDMVCLNETEYEKVRDELFAVTEFAEETGFIKGFQYAVMLMAECYTAKQLL
;
A
#
# COMPACT_ATOMS: atom_id res chain seq x y z
N MET A 1 -6.05 15.02 -8.92
CA MET A 1 -4.91 14.71 -8.05
C MET A 1 -4.95 13.25 -7.60
N ASN A 2 -6.04 12.77 -7.00
CA ASN A 2 -6.17 11.34 -6.63
C ASN A 2 -5.95 10.38 -7.81
N GLU A 3 -6.62 10.60 -8.95
CA GLU A 3 -6.47 9.76 -10.14
C GLU A 3 -5.01 9.72 -10.64
N ASN A 4 -4.37 10.88 -10.80
CA ASN A 4 -2.98 10.96 -11.24
C ASN A 4 -2.01 10.29 -10.23
N THR A 5 -2.25 10.41 -8.93
CA THR A 5 -1.42 9.74 -7.91
C THR A 5 -1.63 8.23 -7.94
N ARG A 6 -2.85 7.76 -8.21
CA ARG A 6 -3.16 6.34 -8.42
C ARG A 6 -2.47 5.80 -9.68
N GLU A 7 -2.48 6.53 -10.78
CA GLU A 7 -1.74 6.14 -12.00
C GLU A 7 -0.24 6.02 -11.74
N ILE A 8 0.35 6.97 -11.00
CA ILE A 8 1.75 6.91 -10.58
C ILE A 8 2.01 5.68 -9.70
N TYR A 9 1.11 5.39 -8.75
CA TYR A 9 1.21 4.20 -7.90
C TYR A 9 1.25 2.91 -8.73
N HIS A 10 0.30 2.73 -9.66
CA HIS A 10 0.26 1.55 -10.52
C HIS A 10 1.47 1.45 -11.45
N PHE A 11 1.94 2.58 -12.00
CA PHE A 11 3.16 2.62 -12.80
C PHE A 11 4.40 2.21 -12.00
N LEU A 12 4.56 2.73 -10.78
CA LEU A 12 5.69 2.36 -9.93
C LEU A 12 5.63 0.89 -9.50
N LEU A 13 4.43 0.35 -9.28
CA LEU A 13 4.22 -1.07 -9.04
C LEU A 13 4.59 -1.93 -10.26
N SER A 14 4.35 -1.48 -11.50
CA SER A 14 4.68 -2.27 -12.69
C SER A 14 6.17 -2.19 -13.05
N GLU A 15 6.73 -0.98 -13.05
CA GLU A 15 8.05 -0.70 -13.62
C GLU A 15 9.21 -0.74 -12.62
N THR A 16 8.94 -0.72 -11.31
CA THR A 16 10.01 -0.64 -10.29
C THR A 16 9.93 -1.76 -9.27
N ASP A 17 11.10 -2.25 -8.84
CA ASP A 17 11.17 -3.24 -7.75
C ASP A 17 10.97 -2.61 -6.37
N PHE A 18 11.07 -1.27 -6.27
CA PHE A 18 11.00 -0.55 -5.00
C PHE A 18 9.68 -0.79 -4.25
N LEU A 19 8.54 -0.61 -4.94
CA LEU A 19 7.23 -0.86 -4.33
C LEU A 19 6.92 -2.37 -4.26
N LYS A 20 7.43 -3.18 -5.19
CA LYS A 20 7.26 -4.65 -5.16
C LYS A 20 7.90 -5.25 -3.91
N GLU A 21 9.09 -4.82 -3.52
CA GLU A 21 9.75 -5.31 -2.30
C GLU A 21 9.03 -4.87 -1.02
N ALA A 22 8.45 -3.66 -1.00
CA ALA A 22 7.63 -3.20 0.11
C ALA A 22 6.35 -4.05 0.26
N GLY A 23 5.65 -4.33 -0.85
CA GLY A 23 4.46 -5.19 -0.89
C GLY A 23 4.75 -6.61 -0.37
N LYS A 24 5.87 -7.21 -0.80
CA LYS A 24 6.31 -8.54 -0.30
C LYS A 24 6.43 -8.62 1.23
N SER A 25 6.81 -7.53 1.90
CA SER A 25 6.87 -7.51 3.36
C SER A 25 5.49 -7.52 4.01
N ILE A 26 4.50 -6.88 3.38
CA ILE A 26 3.12 -6.84 3.85
C ILE A 26 2.45 -8.19 3.60
N GLU A 27 2.63 -8.77 2.41
CA GLU A 27 2.18 -10.11 2.06
C GLU A 27 2.70 -11.16 3.06
N LYS A 28 4.00 -11.17 3.35
CA LYS A 28 4.60 -12.09 4.36
C LYS A 28 3.96 -11.94 5.74
N LYS A 29 3.59 -10.72 6.12
CA LYS A 29 2.95 -10.45 7.41
C LYS A 29 1.50 -10.93 7.41
N ALA A 30 0.77 -10.69 6.32
CA ALA A 30 -0.58 -11.21 6.10
C ALA A 30 -0.61 -12.74 6.15
N GLU A 31 0.33 -13.41 5.45
CA GLU A 31 0.50 -14.87 5.55
C GLU A 31 0.81 -15.34 6.98
N GLY A 32 1.60 -14.57 7.73
CA GLY A 32 1.90 -14.87 9.12
C GLY A 32 0.66 -14.85 10.02
N PHE A 33 -0.27 -13.90 9.79
CA PHE A 33 -1.56 -13.85 10.48
C PHE A 33 -2.43 -15.05 10.10
N LEU A 34 -2.54 -15.32 8.80
CA LEU A 34 -3.26 -16.48 8.28
C LEU A 34 -2.78 -17.76 8.96
N LYS A 35 -1.49 -18.07 8.92
CA LYS A 35 -0.91 -19.29 9.51
C LYS A 35 -1.12 -19.43 11.02
N LYS A 36 -1.30 -18.32 11.74
CA LYS A 36 -1.46 -18.32 13.21
C LYS A 36 -2.87 -18.72 13.67
N ASP A 37 -3.90 -18.36 12.90
CA ASP A 37 -5.31 -18.51 13.29
C ASP A 37 -5.99 -19.74 12.65
N MET A 38 -5.23 -20.58 11.93
CA MET A 38 -5.74 -21.59 11.00
C MET A 38 -6.07 -22.97 11.57
N VAL A 39 -6.11 -23.15 12.88
CA VAL A 39 -6.25 -24.49 13.47
C VAL A 39 -7.62 -25.13 13.19
N CYS A 40 -8.61 -24.40 12.64
CA CYS A 40 -9.98 -24.91 12.47
C CYS A 40 -10.72 -24.55 11.16
N LEU A 41 -10.07 -23.99 10.13
CA LEU A 41 -10.76 -23.62 8.88
C LEU A 41 -10.74 -24.76 7.85
N ASN A 42 -11.84 -24.96 7.12
CA ASN A 42 -11.81 -25.78 5.91
C ASN A 42 -11.20 -25.00 4.72
N GLU A 43 -10.89 -25.68 3.62
CA GLU A 43 -10.18 -25.09 2.46
C GLU A 43 -10.92 -23.88 1.88
N THR A 44 -12.24 -23.96 1.71
CA THR A 44 -13.03 -22.85 1.17
C THR A 44 -13.09 -21.65 2.11
N GLU A 45 -13.18 -21.89 3.42
CA GLU A 45 -13.15 -20.84 4.43
C GLU A 45 -11.77 -20.16 4.50
N TYR A 46 -10.70 -20.96 4.40
CA TYR A 46 -9.33 -20.47 4.29
C TYR A 46 -9.18 -19.53 3.10
N GLU A 47 -9.63 -19.95 1.91
CA GLU A 47 -9.47 -19.16 0.68
C GLU A 47 -10.22 -17.84 0.78
N LYS A 48 -11.44 -17.86 1.33
CA LYS A 48 -12.21 -16.64 1.54
C LYS A 48 -11.54 -15.67 2.51
N VAL A 49 -11.06 -16.14 3.66
CA VAL A 49 -10.38 -15.29 4.65
C VAL A 49 -9.06 -14.76 4.09
N ARG A 50 -8.33 -15.58 3.33
CA ARG A 50 -7.12 -15.17 2.61
C ARG A 50 -7.45 -14.02 1.65
N ASP A 51 -8.40 -14.23 0.75
CA ASP A 51 -8.71 -13.26 -0.31
C ASP A 51 -9.23 -11.93 0.28
N GLU A 52 -10.05 -11.98 1.33
CA GLU A 52 -10.49 -10.78 2.07
C GLU A 52 -9.32 -10.05 2.73
N LEU A 53 -8.38 -10.77 3.36
CA LEU A 53 -7.21 -10.16 3.98
C LEU A 53 -6.31 -9.48 2.95
N PHE A 54 -6.04 -10.15 1.82
CA PHE A 54 -5.22 -9.59 0.76
C PHE A 54 -5.88 -8.36 0.12
N ALA A 55 -7.19 -8.40 -0.12
CA ALA A 55 -7.93 -7.24 -0.62
C ALA A 55 -7.84 -6.02 0.32
N VAL A 56 -7.92 -6.25 1.64
CA VAL A 56 -7.74 -5.18 2.63
C VAL A 56 -6.31 -4.65 2.65
N THR A 57 -5.30 -5.52 2.52
CA THR A 57 -3.90 -5.06 2.48
C THR A 57 -3.60 -4.25 1.23
N GLU A 58 -4.07 -4.68 0.06
CA GLU A 58 -3.91 -3.94 -1.20
C GLU A 58 -4.57 -2.56 -1.12
N PHE A 59 -5.80 -2.50 -0.61
CA PHE A 59 -6.50 -1.23 -0.40
C PHE A 59 -5.76 -0.29 0.56
N ALA A 60 -5.22 -0.84 1.66
CA ALA A 60 -4.46 -0.08 2.65
C ALA A 60 -3.14 0.45 2.07
N GLU A 61 -2.43 -0.35 1.26
CA GLU A 61 -1.21 0.06 0.59
C GLU A 61 -1.45 1.20 -0.40
N GLU A 62 -2.42 1.05 -1.30
CA GLU A 62 -2.77 2.08 -2.29
C GLU A 62 -3.18 3.38 -1.59
N THR A 63 -4.07 3.28 -0.59
CA THR A 63 -4.54 4.43 0.18
C THR A 63 -3.39 5.12 0.93
N GLY A 64 -2.51 4.34 1.56
CA GLY A 64 -1.35 4.83 2.27
C GLY A 64 -0.38 5.56 1.35
N PHE A 65 -0.11 5.01 0.17
CA PHE A 65 0.72 5.65 -0.84
C PHE A 65 0.11 6.97 -1.30
N ILE A 66 -1.18 6.99 -1.66
CA ILE A 66 -1.84 8.21 -2.15
C ILE A 66 -1.77 9.30 -1.09
N LYS A 67 -2.14 9.01 0.17
CA LYS A 67 -2.12 10.00 1.26
C LYS A 67 -0.71 10.46 1.59
N GLY A 68 0.25 9.55 1.65
CA GLY A 68 1.65 9.88 1.89
C GLY A 68 2.25 10.76 0.81
N PHE A 69 1.97 10.45 -0.46
CA PHE A 69 2.42 11.24 -1.61
C PHE A 69 1.83 12.67 -1.58
N GLN A 70 0.52 12.80 -1.33
CA GLN A 70 -0.14 14.10 -1.21
C GLN A 70 0.49 14.96 -0.11
N TYR A 71 0.74 14.35 1.04
CA TYR A 71 1.38 15.02 2.16
C TYR A 71 2.82 15.46 1.81
N ALA A 72 3.60 14.60 1.16
CA ALA A 72 4.96 14.95 0.72
C ALA A 72 4.95 16.13 -0.28
N VAL A 73 4.04 16.13 -1.26
CA VAL A 73 3.88 17.25 -2.21
C VAL A 73 3.53 18.55 -1.49
N MET A 74 2.61 18.50 -0.52
CA MET A 74 2.24 19.66 0.30
C MET A 74 3.45 20.20 1.06
N LEU A 75 4.20 19.35 1.76
CA LEU A 75 5.42 19.76 2.49
C LEU A 75 6.48 20.38 1.57
N MET A 76 6.69 19.80 0.38
CA MET A 76 7.64 20.36 -0.59
C MET A 76 7.20 21.73 -1.09
N ALA A 77 5.91 21.93 -1.35
CA ALA A 77 5.37 23.22 -1.73
C ALA A 77 5.55 24.27 -0.63
N GLU A 78 5.24 23.93 0.62
CA GLU A 78 5.45 24.81 1.78
C GLU A 78 6.91 25.21 1.92
N CYS A 79 7.84 24.26 1.86
CA CYS A 79 9.27 24.52 1.93
C CYS A 79 9.76 25.42 0.78
N TYR A 80 9.26 25.20 -0.44
CA TYR A 80 9.64 25.99 -1.60
C TYR A 80 9.12 27.43 -1.52
N THR A 81 7.85 27.62 -1.12
CA THR A 81 7.26 28.95 -0.92
C THR A 81 7.94 29.70 0.24
N ALA A 82 8.24 29.02 1.35
CA ALA A 82 8.99 29.62 2.46
C ALA A 82 10.39 30.12 2.04
N LYS A 83 11.04 29.39 1.13
CA LYS A 83 12.35 29.77 0.58
C LYS A 83 12.30 30.98 -0.36
N GLN A 84 11.16 31.27 -0.98
CA GLN A 84 11.01 32.46 -1.83
C GLN A 84 10.72 33.75 -1.05
N LEU A 85 10.35 33.63 0.24
CA LEU A 85 10.07 34.77 1.14
C LEU A 85 11.28 35.20 1.98
N LEU A 86 12.42 34.51 1.83
CA LEU A 86 13.72 34.80 2.45
C LEU A 86 14.69 35.35 1.41
#